data_AF-A0A7X9DD06-F1
#
_entry.id   AF-A0A7X9DD06-F1
#
_cell.length_a   1.000
_cell.length_b   1.000
_cell.length_c   1.000
_cell.angle_alpha   90.00
_cell.angle_beta   90.00
_cell.angle_gamma   90.00
#
_symmetry.space_group_name_H-M   'P 1'
#
loop_
_entity.id
_entity.type
_entity.pdbx_description
1 polymer ?
#
loop_
_entity_poly.entity_id
_entity_poly.type
_entity_poly.pdbx_seq_one_letter_code
_entity_poly.pdbx_strand_id
1 'polypeptide(L)'
;MINNNLVYLDKNGEHSLGLIAHNDIIMGREIPENFEIDGALMAQNGKVIRDGYLSNCGSSSHALKDKLTIYGSILSNQKSYWNFGDPPVSGFITREITYDPNLLYAPPPYFPTDGEYEFISWEEE
;
A
#
# COMPACT_ATOMS: atom_id res chain seq x y z
N MET A 1 12.33 -2.12 -0.01
CA MET A 1 12.05 -1.09 1.02
C MET A 1 11.85 0.24 0.32
N ILE A 2 10.86 1.03 0.76
CA ILE A 2 10.50 2.34 0.18
C ILE A 2 10.80 3.41 1.24
N ASN A 3 11.68 4.36 0.91
CA ASN A 3 12.18 5.36 1.85
C ASN A 3 11.72 6.79 1.54
N ASN A 4 10.91 6.99 0.49
CA ASN A 4 10.34 8.29 0.16
C ASN A 4 9.06 8.10 -0.66
N ASN A 5 8.32 9.19 -0.86
CA ASN A 5 7.11 9.18 -1.67
C ASN A 5 7.37 8.62 -3.07
N LEU A 6 6.42 7.82 -3.54
CA LEU A 6 6.35 7.32 -4.91
C LEU A 6 5.01 7.79 -5.47
N VAL A 7 4.99 8.94 -6.13
CA VAL A 7 3.74 9.54 -6.64
C VAL A 7 3.73 9.51 -8.16
N TYR A 8 2.54 9.36 -8.74
CA TYR A 8 2.35 9.57 -10.16
C TYR A 8 2.52 11.05 -10.49
N LEU A 9 2.88 11.34 -11.74
CA LEU A 9 2.84 12.72 -12.24
C LEU A 9 1.39 13.22 -12.28
N ASP A 10 0.48 12.36 -12.75
CA ASP A 10 -0.97 12.61 -12.80
C ASP A 10 -1.75 11.30 -12.56
N LYS A 11 -2.93 11.39 -11.94
CA LYS A 11 -3.83 10.26 -11.62
C LYS A 11 -4.92 10.05 -12.69
N ASN A 12 -4.61 10.39 -13.93
CA ASN A 12 -5.52 10.35 -15.08
C ASN A 12 -5.49 9.01 -15.86
N GLY A 13 -4.64 8.06 -15.43
CA GLY A 13 -4.47 6.75 -16.08
C GLY A 13 -3.32 6.66 -17.09
N GLU A 14 -2.60 7.75 -17.37
CA GLU A 14 -1.43 7.74 -18.26
C GLU A 14 -0.16 7.20 -17.57
N HIS A 15 -0.17 7.17 -16.24
CA HIS A 15 0.94 6.70 -15.41
C HIS A 15 0.48 5.54 -14.55
N SER A 16 1.26 4.45 -14.57
CA SER A 16 1.07 3.31 -13.69
C SER A 16 2.41 2.79 -13.18
N LEU A 17 2.43 2.33 -11.93
CA LEU A 17 3.59 1.70 -11.31
C LEU A 17 3.17 0.38 -10.69
N GLY A 18 3.96 -0.67 -10.95
CA GLY A 18 3.81 -1.96 -10.29
C GLY A 18 5.04 -2.26 -9.42
N LEU A 19 4.83 -2.56 -8.14
CA LEU A 19 5.87 -3.03 -7.23
C LEU A 19 5.58 -4.46 -6.80
N ILE A 20 6.47 -5.39 -7.18
CA ILE A 20 6.35 -6.80 -6.83
C ILE A 20 7.52 -7.18 -5.91
N ALA A 21 7.21 -7.74 -4.75
CA ALA A 21 8.18 -8.32 -3.83
C ALA A 21 7.84 -9.79 -3.57
N HIS A 22 8.86 -10.63 -3.51
CA HIS A 22 8.70 -12.04 -3.16
C HIS A 22 8.18 -12.20 -1.71
N ASN A 23 8.70 -11.41 -0.77
CA ASN A 23 8.28 -11.41 0.63
C ASN A 23 7.52 -10.13 0.97
N ASP A 24 8.20 -9.11 1.48
CA ASP A 24 7.58 -7.91 2.04
C ASP A 24 7.92 -6.65 1.25
N ILE A 25 6.94 -5.76 1.11
CA ILE A 25 7.15 -4.37 0.74
C ILE A 25 7.18 -3.56 2.03
N ILE A 26 8.37 -3.12 2.43
CA ILE A 26 8.60 -2.43 3.70
C ILE A 26 8.69 -0.92 3.48
N MET A 27 7.88 -0.14 4.18
CA MET A 27 8.00 1.31 4.31
C MET A 27 9.07 1.63 5.36
N GLY A 28 10.12 2.32 4.96
CA GLY A 28 11.29 2.60 5.80
C GLY A 28 10.98 3.54 6.96
N ARG A 29 11.79 3.51 8.01
CA ARG A 29 11.59 4.31 9.23
C ARG A 29 11.58 5.82 8.96
N GLU A 30 12.59 6.30 8.25
CA GLU A 30 12.80 7.71 7.92
C GLU A 30 12.09 8.04 6.61
N ILE A 31 10.81 8.37 6.72
CA ILE A 31 9.94 8.80 5.63
C ILE A 31 9.26 10.13 5.98
N PRO A 32 8.70 10.86 4.99
CA PRO A 32 7.89 12.05 5.24
C PRO A 32 6.75 11.83 6.25
N GLU A 33 6.32 12.91 6.93
CA GLU A 33 5.15 12.88 7.83
C GLU A 33 3.85 12.55 7.08
N ASN A 34 3.72 13.07 5.86
CA ASN A 34 2.69 12.69 4.90
C ASN A 34 3.33 11.83 3.81
N PHE A 35 3.17 10.53 3.94
CA PHE A 35 3.78 9.54 3.07
C PHE A 35 2.78 9.02 2.04
N GLU A 36 3.18 9.03 0.77
CA GLU A 36 2.31 8.68 -0.35
C GLU A 36 2.96 7.65 -1.28
N ILE A 37 2.18 6.62 -1.62
CA ILE A 37 2.53 5.62 -2.63
C ILE A 37 1.38 5.50 -3.62
N ASP A 38 1.65 5.84 -4.87
CA ASP A 38 0.82 5.59 -6.01
C ASP A 38 1.37 4.37 -6.76
N GLY A 39 0.55 3.33 -6.89
CA GLY A 39 1.00 2.07 -7.49
C GLY A 39 0.19 0.84 -7.09
N ALA A 40 0.25 -0.16 -7.96
CA ALA A 40 -0.12 -1.51 -7.61
C ALA A 40 1.03 -2.15 -6.80
N LEU A 41 0.73 -2.61 -5.58
CA LEU A 41 1.68 -3.21 -4.64
C LEU A 41 1.36 -4.69 -4.47
N MET A 42 2.32 -5.57 -4.74
CA MET A 42 2.19 -7.01 -4.58
C MET A 42 3.31 -7.58 -3.71
N ALA A 43 2.93 -8.19 -2.58
CA ALA A 43 3.78 -8.97 -1.70
C ALA A 43 3.38 -10.46 -1.83
N GLN A 44 4.12 -11.23 -2.64
CA GLN A 44 3.72 -12.59 -3.06
C GLN A 44 3.55 -13.56 -1.88
N ASN A 45 4.49 -13.54 -0.92
CA ASN A 45 4.46 -14.43 0.24
C ASN A 45 4.34 -13.69 1.57
N GLY A 46 4.37 -12.36 1.55
CA GLY A 46 4.43 -11.50 2.73
C GLY A 46 3.38 -10.39 2.73
N LYS A 47 3.79 -9.23 3.20
CA LYS A 47 2.93 -8.08 3.53
C LYS A 47 3.47 -6.76 3.01
N VAL A 48 2.58 -5.79 2.84
CA VAL A 48 2.93 -4.39 2.66
C VAL A 48 2.87 -3.73 4.04
N ILE A 49 4.01 -3.33 4.59
CA ILE A 49 4.14 -3.09 6.02
C ILE A 49 4.97 -1.85 6.33
N ARG A 50 4.64 -1.21 7.45
CA ARG A 50 5.58 -0.40 8.23
C ARG A 50 5.85 -1.08 9.57
N ASP A 51 7.11 -1.31 9.91
CA ASP A 51 7.48 -1.93 11.19
C ASP A 51 7.18 -1.01 12.38
N GLY A 52 7.09 -1.61 13.57
CA GLY A 52 6.85 -0.89 14.82
C GLY A 52 8.16 -0.39 15.40
N TYR A 53 8.32 0.93 15.49
CA TYR A 53 9.51 1.57 16.04
C TYR A 53 9.22 2.07 17.46
N LEU A 54 9.23 1.15 18.42
CA LEU A 54 8.89 1.44 19.81
C LEU A 54 10.13 1.93 20.61
N SER A 55 9.90 2.58 21.76
CA SER A 55 10.98 3.13 22.59
C SER A 55 11.98 2.08 23.09
N ASN A 56 11.54 0.84 23.30
CA ASN A 56 12.40 -0.29 23.65
C ASN A 56 13.29 -0.79 22.49
N CYS A 57 13.09 -0.29 21.26
CA CYS A 57 13.91 -0.61 20.08
C CYS A 57 15.05 0.42 19.84
N GLY A 58 15.32 1.30 20.81
CA GLY A 58 16.49 2.19 20.84
C GLY A 58 16.19 3.67 20.62
N SER A 59 15.25 4.02 19.74
CA SER A 59 14.80 5.40 19.56
C SER A 59 13.39 5.45 18.97
N SER A 60 12.53 6.30 19.51
CA SER A 60 11.18 6.58 18.98
C SER A 60 11.14 7.72 17.95
N SER A 61 12.31 8.29 17.59
CA SER A 61 12.35 9.31 16.54
C SER A 61 11.82 8.74 15.22
N HIS A 62 10.93 9.49 14.56
CA HIS A 62 10.23 9.10 13.33
C HIS A 62 9.37 7.82 13.45
N ALA A 63 9.06 7.38 14.67
CA ALA A 63 8.21 6.20 14.89
C ALA A 63 6.77 6.44 14.43
N LEU A 64 6.22 7.60 14.81
CA LEU A 64 4.88 8.03 14.45
C LEU A 64 4.94 9.01 13.26
N LYS A 65 3.95 8.91 12.39
CA LYS A 65 3.75 9.74 11.19
C LYS A 65 2.29 10.15 11.09
N ASP A 66 2.04 11.30 10.48
CA ASP A 66 0.69 11.86 10.38
C ASP A 66 -0.21 11.04 9.45
N LYS A 67 0.23 10.81 8.20
CA LYS A 67 -0.63 10.25 7.16
C LYS A 67 0.09 9.27 6.25
N LEU A 68 -0.57 8.14 5.99
CA LEU A 68 -0.30 7.24 4.86
C LEU A 68 -1.39 7.40 3.81
N THR A 69 -1.00 7.68 2.58
CA THR A 69 -1.87 7.60 1.40
C THR A 69 -1.36 6.50 0.47
N ILE A 70 -2.24 5.58 0.10
CA ILE A 70 -2.00 4.61 -0.97
C ILE A 70 -3.07 4.79 -2.03
N TYR A 71 -2.67 5.17 -3.24
CA TYR A 71 -3.56 5.24 -4.41
C TYR A 71 -3.15 4.16 -5.41
N GLY A 72 -3.96 3.11 -5.55
CA GLY A 72 -3.56 1.96 -6.34
C GLY A 72 -4.19 0.66 -5.88
N SER A 73 -3.42 -0.40 -5.73
CA SER A 73 -3.92 -1.68 -5.21
C SER A 73 -2.91 -2.31 -4.26
N ILE A 74 -3.41 -3.10 -3.31
CA ILE A 74 -2.56 -3.84 -2.36
C ILE A 74 -2.94 -5.31 -2.43
N LEU A 75 -1.99 -6.14 -2.87
CA LEU A 75 -2.09 -7.58 -2.90
C LEU A 75 -1.02 -8.14 -1.95
N SER A 76 -1.44 -8.90 -0.94
CA SER A 76 -0.52 -9.48 0.04
C SER A 76 -1.04 -10.83 0.52
N ASN A 77 -0.14 -11.80 0.64
CA ASN A 77 -0.47 -13.12 1.20
C ASN A 77 -0.66 -13.09 2.72
N GLN A 78 -0.04 -12.13 3.40
CA GLN A 78 -0.19 -11.90 4.83
C GLN A 78 -0.88 -10.58 5.12
N LYS A 79 -1.45 -10.45 6.32
CA LYS A 79 -2.12 -9.23 6.74
C LYS A 79 -1.14 -8.06 6.82
N SER A 80 -1.40 -7.05 6.00
CA SER A 80 -0.70 -5.77 6.00
C SER A 80 -1.15 -4.90 7.18
N TYR A 81 -0.21 -4.18 7.80
CA TYR A 81 -0.48 -3.29 8.93
C TYR A 81 0.54 -2.14 8.97
N TRP A 82 0.12 -1.00 9.52
CA TRP A 82 0.92 0.23 9.51
C TRP A 82 0.77 1.10 10.76
N ASN A 83 0.18 0.58 11.84
CA ASN A 83 0.04 1.30 13.11
C ASN A 83 0.17 0.33 14.29
N PHE A 84 0.68 0.84 15.42
CA PHE A 84 0.88 0.08 16.64
C PHE A 84 0.47 0.90 17.86
N GLY A 85 -0.28 0.28 18.77
CA GLY A 85 -0.85 0.93 19.94
C GLY A 85 -2.19 1.61 19.66
N ASP A 86 -2.88 1.96 20.75
CA ASP A 86 -4.14 2.70 20.76
C ASP A 86 -4.12 3.72 21.93
N PRO A 87 -3.95 5.03 21.68
CA PRO A 87 -3.70 5.65 20.36
C PRO A 87 -2.34 5.22 19.76
N PRO A 88 -2.13 5.36 18.44
CA PRO A 88 -0.91 4.91 17.79
C PRO A 88 0.35 5.56 18.38
N VAL A 89 1.30 4.75 18.82
CA VAL A 89 2.65 5.16 19.29
C VAL A 89 3.73 4.94 18.24
N SER A 90 3.40 4.19 17.18
CA SER A 90 4.24 3.98 16.00
C SER A 90 3.37 3.72 14.77
N GLY A 91 3.88 4.06 13.59
CA GLY A 91 3.18 3.90 12.33
C GLY A 91 2.52 5.20 11.87
N PHE A 92 1.30 5.12 11.34
CA PHE A 92 0.55 6.29 10.86
C PHE A 92 -0.73 6.52 11.66
N ILE A 93 -0.98 7.78 12.02
CA ILE A 93 -2.22 8.21 12.66
C ILE A 93 -3.39 7.98 11.70
N THR A 94 -3.36 8.63 10.53
CA THR A 94 -4.36 8.52 9.47
C THR A 94 -3.87 7.64 8.33
N ARG A 95 -4.75 6.80 7.79
CA ARG A 95 -4.47 5.88 6.69
C ARG A 95 -5.60 6.00 5.67
N GLU A 96 -5.27 6.41 4.46
CA GLU A 96 -6.18 6.50 3.32
C GLU A 96 -5.70 5.55 2.23
N ILE A 97 -6.54 4.60 1.87
CA ILE A 97 -6.25 3.61 0.83
C ILE A 97 -7.37 3.73 -0.19
N THR A 98 -7.03 4.13 -1.41
CA THR A 98 -7.97 4.36 -2.49
C THR A 98 -7.56 3.49 -3.68
N TYR A 99 -8.54 2.77 -4.24
CA TYR A 99 -8.30 1.96 -5.43
C TYR A 99 -8.09 2.86 -6.66
N ASP A 100 -7.07 2.58 -7.46
CA ASP A 100 -6.89 3.23 -8.78
C ASP A 100 -7.67 2.45 -9.86
N PRO A 101 -8.80 2.98 -10.36
CA PRO A 101 -9.62 2.28 -11.35
C PRO A 101 -8.90 2.05 -12.68
N ASN A 102 -7.84 2.81 -12.98
CA ASN A 102 -7.07 2.64 -14.21
C ASN A 102 -6.29 1.31 -14.22
N LEU A 103 -6.00 0.73 -13.06
CA LEU A 103 -5.33 -0.58 -12.95
C LEU A 103 -6.18 -1.73 -13.53
N LEU A 104 -7.49 -1.54 -13.69
CA LEU A 104 -8.37 -2.53 -14.33
C LEU A 104 -8.11 -2.61 -15.85
N TYR A 105 -7.89 -1.47 -16.50
CA TYR A 105 -7.77 -1.36 -17.95
C TYR A 105 -6.31 -1.28 -18.43
N ALA A 106 -5.41 -0.82 -17.55
CA ALA A 106 -3.99 -0.67 -17.81
C ALA A 106 -3.17 -1.17 -16.60
N PRO A 107 -3.27 -2.47 -16.25
CA PRO A 107 -2.45 -3.06 -15.21
C PRO A 107 -0.96 -2.93 -15.59
N PRO A 108 -0.07 -2.69 -14.62
CA PRO A 108 1.36 -2.81 -14.86
C PRO A 108 1.70 -4.20 -15.41
N PRO A 109 2.67 -4.33 -16.34
CA PRO A 109 3.10 -5.63 -16.81
C PRO A 109 3.40 -6.57 -15.64
N TYR A 110 2.93 -7.82 -15.72
CA TYR A 110 3.08 -8.89 -14.69
C TYR A 110 2.26 -8.73 -13.40
N PHE A 111 1.40 -7.72 -13.28
CA PHE A 111 0.35 -7.76 -12.24
C PHE A 111 -0.78 -8.69 -12.66
N PRO A 112 -1.34 -9.49 -11.73
CA PRO A 112 -2.50 -10.31 -12.04
C PRO A 112 -3.66 -9.39 -12.40
N THR A 113 -4.23 -9.63 -13.56
CA THR A 113 -5.56 -9.14 -13.93
C THR A 113 -6.57 -10.16 -13.43
N ASP A 114 -7.59 -9.72 -12.72
CA ASP A 114 -8.74 -10.61 -12.51
C ASP A 114 -9.31 -10.97 -13.89
N GLY A 115 -9.72 -12.23 -14.06
CA GLY A 115 -10.33 -12.70 -15.30
C GLY A 115 -11.58 -11.88 -15.62
N GLU A 116 -11.91 -11.77 -16.90
CA GLU A 116 -13.07 -11.00 -17.36
C GLU A 116 -14.31 -11.28 -16.49
N TYR A 117 -14.98 -10.20 -16.03
CA TYR A 117 -16.24 -10.32 -15.30
C TYR A 117 -17.27 -11.04 -16.19
N GLU A 118 -17.48 -12.34 -15.99
CA GLU A 118 -18.64 -13.04 -16.55
C GLU A 118 -19.85 -12.76 -15.66
N PHE A 119 -20.86 -12.08 -16.23
CA PHE A 119 -22.16 -11.92 -15.57
C PHE A 119 -22.91 -13.25 -15.60
N ILE A 120 -22.75 -14.06 -14.56
CA ILE A 120 -23.51 -15.29 -14.35
C ILE A 120 -24.88 -14.87 -13.79
N SER A 121 -25.80 -14.54 -14.69
CA SER A 121 -27.25 -14.24 -14.52
C SER A 121 -27.82 -14.14 -13.10
N TRP A 122 -28.57 -13.06 -12.83
CA TRP A 122 -29.46 -12.96 -11.67
C TRP A 122 -30.88 -13.46 -11.99
N GLU A 123 -31.46 -14.26 -11.09
CA GLU A 123 -32.87 -14.66 -11.11
C GLU A 123 -33.50 -14.18 -9.79
N GLU A 124 -34.62 -13.45 -9.89
CA GLU A 124 -35.36 -12.88 -8.76
C GLU A 124 -36.71 -13.60 -8.68
N GLU A 125 -37.04 -14.16 -7.52
CA GLU A 125 -38.31 -14.86 -7.23
C GLU A 125 -39.40 -13.89 -6.71
#